data_AF-A0A7V7BM18-F1
#
_entry.id   AF-A0A7V7BM18-F1
#
_cell.length_a   1.000
_cell.length_b   1.000
_cell.length_c   1.000
_cell.angle_alpha   90.00
_cell.angle_beta   90.00
_cell.angle_gamma   90.00
#
_symmetry.space_group_name_H-M   'P 1'
#
loop_
_entity.id
_entity.type
_entity.pdbx_description
1 polymer ?
#
loop_
_entity_poly.entity_id
_entity_poly.type
_entity_poly.pdbx_seq_one_letter_code
_entity_poly.pdbx_strand_id
1 'polypeptide(L)'
;MKYLVNEKGHATIYFLWLLGIVAVIFVLTINIVKVYIVKEHANLAVEQAALAGTAVLLDRTKKAVEEFDTSPTTDLLYIDDRNYQRFLDDGKGVGELIEEKQNDYISSGMDEANAYIKAANQILPIRIDRHPYLKKELRYTLGYSSSDAYYIFSSAVQDIINQNKAKTDETEVKFTGLWQIEVKSAVKFESISDHKFIPLYTDKIYQKGYGPALTYLGYVYS
;
A
#
# COMPACT_ATOMS: atom_id res chain seq x y z
N MET A 1 50.68 -65.15 6.01
CA MET A 1 50.19 -64.01 6.80
C MET A 1 49.26 -63.19 5.91
N LYS A 2 48.02 -62.99 6.35
CA LYS A 2 46.97 -62.31 5.56
C LYS A 2 47.03 -60.83 5.92
N TYR A 3 47.44 -59.98 4.98
CA TYR A 3 47.44 -58.53 5.18
C TYR A 3 45.97 -58.07 5.26
N LEU A 4 45.55 -57.61 6.45
CA LEU A 4 44.28 -56.89 6.60
C LEU A 4 44.43 -55.55 5.90
N VAL A 5 43.80 -55.41 4.74
CA VAL A 5 43.75 -54.17 3.97
C VAL A 5 42.97 -53.14 4.79
N ASN A 6 43.59 -51.96 4.98
CA ASN A 6 43.12 -50.91 5.86
C ASN A 6 41.91 -50.16 5.24
N GLU A 7 40.68 -50.63 5.47
CA GLU A 7 39.44 -50.02 4.93
C GLU A 7 39.05 -48.68 5.58
N LYS A 8 39.65 -48.31 6.72
CA LYS A 8 39.32 -47.07 7.46
C LYS A 8 39.62 -45.78 6.69
N GLY A 9 40.58 -45.82 5.75
CA GLY A 9 40.91 -44.68 4.88
C GLY A 9 39.78 -44.36 3.89
N HIS A 10 39.12 -45.39 3.36
CA HIS A 10 38.04 -45.23 2.39
C HIS A 10 36.76 -44.70 3.04
N ALA A 11 36.42 -45.17 4.24
CA ALA A 11 35.25 -44.68 4.97
C ALA A 11 35.36 -43.19 5.32
N THR A 12 36.52 -42.76 5.82
CA THR A 12 36.76 -41.35 6.18
C THR A 12 36.65 -40.41 4.98
N ILE A 13 37.22 -40.79 3.83
CA ILE A 13 37.13 -40.00 2.59
C ILE A 13 35.68 -39.93 2.09
N TYR A 14 34.95 -41.04 2.15
CA TYR A 14 33.53 -41.08 1.80
C TYR A 14 32.69 -40.17 2.69
N PHE A 15 32.90 -40.19 4.01
CA PHE A 15 32.22 -39.29 4.94
C PHE A 15 32.56 -37.82 4.69
N LEU A 16 33.83 -37.51 4.41
CA LEU A 16 34.26 -36.15 4.07
C LEU A 16 33.56 -35.65 2.80
N TRP A 17 33.47 -36.51 1.77
CA TRP A 17 32.80 -36.19 0.52
C TRP A 17 31.29 -35.99 0.71
N LEU A 18 30.65 -36.84 1.51
CA LEU A 18 29.24 -36.73 1.86
C LEU A 18 28.96 -35.43 2.64
N LEU A 19 29.81 -35.07 3.61
CA LEU A 19 29.74 -33.79 4.31
C LEU A 19 29.89 -32.60 3.35
N GLY A 20 30.78 -32.71 2.36
CA GLY A 20 30.94 -31.71 1.31
C GLY A 20 29.65 -31.49 0.51
N ILE A 21 28.98 -32.57 0.09
CA ILE A 21 27.69 -32.49 -0.62
C ILE A 21 26.62 -31.85 0.27
N VAL A 22 26.52 -32.28 1.54
CA VAL A 22 25.54 -31.72 2.48
C VAL A 22 25.78 -30.21 2.66
N ALA A 23 27.02 -29.76 2.77
CA ALA A 23 27.36 -28.35 2.87
C ALA A 23 26.92 -27.56 1.62
N VAL A 24 27.15 -28.10 0.41
CA VAL A 24 26.71 -27.48 -0.85
C VAL A 24 25.18 -27.37 -0.90
N ILE A 25 24.46 -28.46 -0.59
CA ILE A 25 22.99 -28.46 -0.55
C ILE A 25 22.46 -27.44 0.46
N PHE A 26 23.13 -27.33 1.62
CA PHE A 26 22.74 -26.39 2.65
C PHE A 26 22.87 -24.92 2.18
N VAL A 27 24.00 -24.57 1.55
CA VAL A 27 24.21 -23.24 0.95
C VAL A 27 23.15 -22.93 -0.12
N LEU A 28 22.84 -23.91 -0.98
CA LEU A 28 21.80 -23.73 -1.99
C LEU A 28 20.43 -23.50 -1.34
N THR A 29 20.09 -24.29 -0.32
CA THR A 29 18.81 -24.19 0.38
C THR A 29 18.66 -22.83 1.06
N ILE A 30 19.68 -22.34 1.77
CA ILE A 30 19.59 -21.03 2.42
C ILE A 30 19.44 -19.91 1.39
N ASN A 31 20.16 -19.98 0.27
CA ASN A 31 20.02 -18.98 -0.80
C ASN A 31 18.59 -18.94 -1.36
N ILE A 32 17.97 -20.10 -1.60
CA ILE A 32 16.57 -20.19 -2.04
C ILE A 32 15.64 -19.56 -0.99
N VAL A 33 15.78 -19.95 0.28
CA VAL A 33 14.96 -19.39 1.38
C VAL A 33 15.13 -17.86 1.48
N LYS A 34 16.36 -17.36 1.34
CA LYS A 34 16.66 -15.93 1.37
C LYS A 34 15.94 -15.17 0.26
N VAL A 35 15.87 -15.72 -0.96
CA VAL A 35 15.12 -15.10 -2.07
C VAL A 35 13.65 -14.92 -1.70
N TYR A 36 13.00 -15.95 -1.13
CA TYR A 36 11.60 -15.86 -0.72
C TYR A 36 11.38 -14.83 0.39
N ILE A 37 12.28 -14.77 1.38
CA ILE A 37 12.22 -13.77 2.46
C ILE A 37 12.34 -12.35 1.90
N VAL A 38 13.32 -12.10 1.02
CA VAL A 38 13.50 -10.78 0.40
C VAL A 38 12.29 -10.41 -0.46
N LYS A 39 11.71 -11.37 -1.19
CA LYS A 39 10.50 -11.16 -1.98
C LYS A 39 9.30 -10.78 -1.11
N GLU A 40 9.09 -11.47 0.01
CA GLU A 40 8.00 -11.20 0.94
C GLU A 40 8.14 -9.82 1.59
N HIS A 41 9.35 -9.47 2.06
CA HIS A 41 9.62 -8.13 2.57
C HIS A 41 9.38 -7.04 1.52
N ALA A 42 9.78 -7.28 0.26
CA ALA A 42 9.52 -6.35 -0.83
C ALA A 42 8.01 -6.19 -1.10
N ASN A 43 7.23 -7.27 -0.99
CA ASN A 43 5.76 -7.23 -1.18
C ASN A 43 5.08 -6.45 -0.05
N LEU A 44 5.41 -6.74 1.20
CA LEU A 44 4.90 -6.02 2.36
C LEU A 44 5.24 -4.53 2.30
N ALA A 45 6.45 -4.18 1.86
CA ALA A 45 6.88 -2.79 1.74
C ALA A 45 5.99 -1.98 0.78
N VAL A 46 5.73 -2.52 -0.42
CA VAL A 46 4.89 -1.82 -1.42
C VAL A 46 3.42 -1.78 -1.02
N GLU A 47 2.90 -2.82 -0.37
CA GLU A 47 1.52 -2.83 0.16
C GLU A 47 1.33 -1.83 1.29
N GLN A 48 2.24 -1.81 2.28
CA GLN A 48 2.21 -0.83 3.36
C GLN A 48 2.35 0.60 2.83
N ALA A 49 3.20 0.81 1.83
CA ALA A 49 3.38 2.13 1.24
C ALA A 49 2.10 2.58 0.53
N ALA A 50 1.43 1.69 -0.22
CA ALA A 50 0.16 1.99 -0.87
C ALA A 50 -0.94 2.29 0.16
N LEU A 51 -1.02 1.52 1.26
CA LEU A 51 -1.95 1.75 2.36
C LEU A 51 -1.70 3.10 3.06
N ALA A 52 -0.43 3.45 3.31
CA ALA A 52 -0.07 4.73 3.91
C ALA A 52 -0.47 5.90 3.00
N GLY A 53 -0.25 5.77 1.69
CA GLY A 53 -0.73 6.75 0.73
C GLY A 53 -2.26 6.91 0.77
N THR A 54 -2.99 5.79 0.83
CA THR A 54 -4.45 5.79 0.89
C THR A 54 -4.95 6.44 2.18
N ALA A 55 -4.30 6.17 3.31
CA ALA A 55 -4.65 6.77 4.60
C ALA A 55 -4.56 8.30 4.57
N VAL A 56 -3.53 8.86 3.92
CA VAL A 56 -3.40 10.32 3.74
C VAL A 56 -4.58 10.87 2.95
N LEU A 57 -4.97 10.22 1.85
CA LEU A 57 -6.12 10.68 1.06
C LEU A 57 -7.45 10.58 1.81
N LEU A 58 -7.62 9.54 2.64
CA LEU A 58 -8.82 9.38 3.48
C LEU A 58 -8.90 10.48 4.55
N ASP A 59 -7.79 10.81 5.21
CA ASP A 59 -7.73 11.91 6.19
C ASP A 59 -8.09 13.25 5.54
N ARG A 60 -7.54 13.52 4.35
CA ARG A 60 -7.86 14.73 3.57
C ARG A 60 -9.31 14.77 3.12
N THR A 61 -9.87 13.62 2.72
CA THR A 61 -11.28 13.49 2.35
C THR A 61 -12.18 13.79 3.55
N LYS A 62 -11.84 13.24 4.74
CA LYS A 62 -12.58 13.49 5.97
C LYS A 62 -12.59 14.99 6.31
N LYS A 63 -11.44 15.65 6.23
CA LYS A 63 -11.30 17.10 6.44
C LYS A 63 -12.11 17.91 5.42
N ALA A 64 -12.12 17.52 4.15
CA ALA A 64 -12.90 18.20 3.12
C ALA A 64 -14.41 18.14 3.38
N VAL A 65 -14.88 16.97 3.82
CA VAL A 65 -16.27 16.75 4.18
C VAL A 65 -16.64 17.55 5.43
N GLU A 66 -15.78 17.55 6.44
CA GLU A 66 -15.97 18.35 7.65
C GLU A 66 -16.00 19.85 7.36
N GLU A 67 -15.10 20.35 6.50
CA GLU A 67 -15.09 21.74 6.04
C GLU A 67 -16.40 22.05 5.31
N PHE A 68 -16.86 21.18 4.39
CA PHE A 68 -18.16 21.36 3.75
C PHE A 68 -19.31 21.45 4.77
N ASP A 69 -19.37 20.54 5.73
CA ASP A 69 -20.48 20.47 6.68
C ASP A 69 -20.46 21.62 7.70
N THR A 70 -19.28 22.11 8.10
CA THR A 70 -19.14 22.97 9.29
C THR A 70 -18.49 24.32 9.04
N SER A 71 -17.89 24.55 7.87
CA SER A 71 -17.12 25.77 7.61
C SER A 71 -17.97 27.03 7.81
N PRO A 72 -17.50 27.99 8.64
CA PRO A 72 -18.10 29.29 8.75
C PRO A 72 -17.72 30.10 7.49
N THR A 73 -18.68 30.27 6.59
CA THR A 73 -18.51 31.05 5.36
C THR A 73 -19.57 32.15 5.26
N THR A 74 -19.23 33.23 4.56
CA THR A 74 -20.15 34.31 4.19
C THR A 74 -20.65 34.19 2.75
N ASP A 75 -20.18 33.20 1.99
CA ASP A 75 -20.65 32.91 0.64
C ASP A 75 -22.06 32.32 0.70
N LEU A 76 -23.05 33.12 0.30
CA LEU A 76 -24.46 32.72 0.31
C LEU A 76 -24.72 31.48 -0.55
N LEU A 77 -24.04 31.34 -1.69
CA LEU A 77 -24.22 30.20 -2.59
C LEU A 77 -23.67 28.91 -1.97
N TYR A 78 -22.59 29.01 -1.19
CA TYR A 78 -22.07 27.88 -0.42
C TYR A 78 -23.06 27.43 0.64
N ILE A 79 -23.60 28.39 1.40
CA ILE A 79 -24.57 28.12 2.46
C ILE A 79 -25.82 27.47 1.86
N ASP A 80 -26.30 27.97 0.73
CA ASP A 80 -27.46 27.42 0.03
C ASP A 80 -27.20 25.99 -0.47
N ASP A 81 -26.04 25.70 -1.07
CA ASP A 81 -25.69 24.34 -1.53
C ASP A 81 -25.62 23.35 -0.36
N ARG A 82 -24.99 23.75 0.75
CA ARG A 82 -24.94 22.94 1.99
C ARG A 82 -26.31 22.71 2.60
N ASN A 83 -27.13 23.76 2.70
CA ASN A 83 -28.48 23.64 3.25
C ASN A 83 -29.37 22.79 2.35
N TYR A 84 -29.20 22.89 1.03
CA TYR A 84 -29.90 22.06 0.07
C TYR A 84 -29.47 20.59 0.16
N GLN A 85 -28.17 20.31 0.31
CA GLN A 85 -27.68 18.95 0.60
C GLN A 85 -28.37 18.38 1.84
N ARG A 86 -28.33 19.11 2.96
CA ARG A 86 -28.98 18.67 4.21
C ARG A 86 -30.48 18.47 4.05
N PHE A 87 -31.17 19.36 3.34
CA PHE A 87 -32.61 19.25 3.10
C PHE A 87 -32.97 17.94 2.35
N LEU A 88 -32.16 17.54 1.38
CA LEU A 88 -32.36 16.27 0.65
C LEU A 88 -32.01 15.03 1.48
N ASP A 89 -31.20 15.19 2.51
CA ASP A 89 -30.63 14.11 3.32
C ASP A 89 -31.16 14.14 4.77
N ASP A 90 -32.44 14.47 4.96
CA ASP A 90 -33.14 14.46 6.26
C ASP A 90 -32.47 15.32 7.36
N GLY A 91 -31.82 16.41 6.94
CA GLY A 91 -31.11 17.34 7.82
C GLY A 91 -29.66 16.95 8.14
N LYS A 92 -29.18 15.79 7.64
CA LYS A 92 -27.86 15.25 7.98
C LYS A 92 -26.74 15.82 7.11
N GLY A 93 -25.59 16.05 7.73
CA GLY A 93 -24.35 16.40 7.02
C GLY A 93 -23.79 15.22 6.23
N VAL A 94 -22.90 15.50 5.27
CA VAL A 94 -22.25 14.46 4.47
C VAL A 94 -21.40 13.53 5.35
N GLY A 95 -20.70 14.08 6.34
CA GLY A 95 -19.90 13.33 7.31
C GLY A 95 -20.75 12.39 8.16
N GLU A 96 -21.92 12.86 8.64
CA GLU A 96 -22.85 12.06 9.43
C GLU A 96 -23.40 10.87 8.62
N LEU A 97 -23.70 11.09 7.34
CA LEU A 97 -24.16 10.02 6.44
C LEU A 97 -23.07 8.96 6.19
N ILE A 98 -21.81 9.39 6.07
CA ILE A 98 -20.67 8.46 5.97
C ILE A 98 -20.54 7.67 7.26
N GLU A 99 -20.63 8.31 8.42
CA GLU A 99 -20.53 7.66 9.73
C GLU A 99 -21.66 6.67 9.98
N GLU A 100 -22.91 7.02 9.67
CA GLU A 100 -24.06 6.11 9.78
C GLU A 100 -23.86 4.88 8.90
N LYS A 101 -23.44 5.09 7.63
CA LYS A 101 -23.16 3.99 6.72
C LYS A 101 -21.96 3.14 7.15
N GLN A 102 -20.94 3.76 7.73
CA GLN A 102 -19.80 3.07 8.31
C GLN A 102 -20.24 2.18 9.48
N ASN A 103 -21.08 2.70 10.38
CA ASN A 103 -21.61 1.96 11.51
C ASN A 103 -22.48 0.76 11.09
N ASP A 104 -23.25 0.88 10.01
CA ASP A 104 -23.95 -0.27 9.41
C ASP A 104 -22.95 -1.38 9.02
N TYR A 105 -21.84 -1.01 8.37
CA TYR A 105 -20.82 -1.96 7.94
C TYR A 105 -20.07 -2.59 9.12
N ILE A 106 -19.72 -1.81 10.13
CA ILE A 106 -19.10 -2.31 11.36
C ILE A 106 -20.04 -3.30 12.06
N SER A 107 -21.33 -2.98 12.14
CA SER A 107 -22.36 -3.87 12.72
C SER A 107 -22.51 -5.18 11.97
N SER A 108 -22.16 -5.21 10.67
CA SER A 108 -22.09 -6.43 9.86
C SER A 108 -20.76 -7.20 9.95
N GLY A 109 -19.84 -6.78 10.83
CA GLY A 109 -18.57 -7.45 11.09
C GLY A 109 -17.38 -6.96 10.26
N MET A 110 -17.52 -5.83 9.55
CA MET A 110 -16.41 -5.20 8.82
C MET A 110 -15.50 -4.41 9.78
N ASP A 111 -14.19 -4.40 9.51
CA ASP A 111 -13.28 -3.52 10.25
C ASP A 111 -13.56 -2.04 9.94
N GLU A 112 -13.21 -1.17 10.89
CA GLU A 112 -13.53 0.26 10.84
C GLU A 112 -12.98 0.96 9.59
N ALA A 113 -11.75 0.64 9.19
CA ALA A 113 -11.09 1.29 8.05
C ALA A 113 -11.77 0.92 6.73
N ASN A 114 -12.03 -0.38 6.49
CA ASN A 114 -12.74 -0.83 5.31
C ASN A 114 -14.20 -0.37 5.31
N ALA A 115 -14.84 -0.31 6.47
CA ALA A 115 -16.19 0.21 6.63
C ALA A 115 -16.27 1.68 6.20
N TYR A 116 -15.31 2.52 6.64
CA TYR A 116 -15.24 3.92 6.24
C TYR A 116 -15.01 4.08 4.73
N ILE A 117 -14.05 3.35 4.16
CA ILE A 117 -13.77 3.40 2.71
C ILE A 117 -15.03 3.04 1.91
N LYS A 118 -15.72 1.98 2.33
CA LYS A 118 -16.94 1.51 1.66
C LYS A 118 -18.09 2.51 1.81
N ALA A 119 -18.25 3.11 2.99
CA ALA A 119 -19.21 4.17 3.24
C ALA A 119 -18.93 5.40 2.37
N ALA A 120 -17.69 5.90 2.35
CA ALA A 120 -17.29 7.04 1.53
C ALA A 120 -17.53 6.79 0.03
N ASN A 121 -17.14 5.61 -0.48
CA ASN A 121 -17.40 5.21 -1.86
C ASN A 121 -18.89 5.12 -2.22
N GLN A 122 -19.76 4.88 -1.24
CA GLN A 122 -21.20 4.82 -1.47
C GLN A 122 -21.88 6.19 -1.37
N ILE A 123 -21.47 7.01 -0.40
CA ILE A 123 -22.14 8.26 -0.04
C ILE A 123 -21.66 9.44 -0.90
N LEU A 124 -20.35 9.53 -1.15
CA LEU A 124 -19.75 10.70 -1.80
C LEU A 124 -20.11 10.87 -3.28
N PRO A 125 -20.12 9.84 -4.15
CA PRO A 125 -20.30 10.04 -5.59
C PRO A 125 -21.50 10.91 -6.00
N ILE A 126 -22.70 10.55 -5.53
CA ILE A 126 -23.95 11.24 -5.86
C ILE A 126 -23.92 12.68 -5.33
N ARG A 127 -23.28 12.91 -4.19
CA ARG A 127 -23.24 14.22 -3.54
C ARG A 127 -22.19 15.13 -4.18
N ILE A 128 -21.05 14.58 -4.57
CA ILE A 128 -20.02 15.31 -5.32
C ILE A 128 -20.60 15.85 -6.63
N ASP A 129 -21.41 15.06 -7.33
CA ASP A 129 -22.04 15.50 -8.59
C ASP A 129 -23.13 16.56 -8.39
N ARG A 130 -23.87 16.48 -7.28
CA ARG A 130 -25.01 17.37 -7.00
C ARG A 130 -24.63 18.65 -6.27
N HIS A 131 -23.52 18.66 -5.55
CA HIS A 131 -23.11 19.75 -4.66
C HIS A 131 -21.73 20.28 -5.09
N PRO A 132 -21.70 21.30 -5.97
CA PRO A 132 -20.46 21.85 -6.50
C PRO A 132 -19.48 22.35 -5.41
N TYR A 133 -20.00 22.82 -4.28
CA TYR A 133 -19.15 23.30 -3.18
C TYR A 133 -18.49 22.16 -2.41
N LEU A 134 -19.15 21.00 -2.25
CA LEU A 134 -18.50 19.79 -1.74
C LEU A 134 -17.38 19.34 -2.68
N LYS A 135 -17.64 19.33 -4.00
CA LYS A 135 -16.61 19.01 -5.01
C LYS A 135 -15.44 20.01 -4.96
N LYS A 136 -15.72 21.28 -4.72
CA LYS A 136 -14.71 22.33 -4.55
C LYS A 136 -13.85 22.08 -3.31
N GLU A 137 -14.43 21.75 -2.16
CA GLU A 137 -13.66 21.43 -0.95
C GLU A 137 -12.77 20.19 -1.13
N LEU A 138 -13.31 19.17 -1.79
CA LEU A 138 -12.53 17.97 -2.13
C LEU A 138 -11.36 18.31 -3.07
N ARG A 139 -11.56 19.14 -4.10
CA ARG A 139 -10.45 19.60 -4.97
C ARG A 139 -9.46 20.50 -4.24
N TYR A 140 -9.92 21.34 -3.31
CA TYR A 140 -9.04 22.20 -2.53
C TYR A 140 -8.09 21.37 -1.63
N THR A 141 -8.63 20.32 -1.02
CA THR A 141 -7.89 19.47 -0.07
C THR A 141 -7.10 18.33 -0.72
N LEU A 142 -7.61 17.75 -1.81
CA LEU A 142 -7.03 16.62 -2.55
C LEU A 142 -6.26 17.05 -3.81
N GLY A 143 -6.22 18.35 -4.11
CA GLY A 143 -5.63 18.89 -5.33
C GLY A 143 -6.64 18.98 -6.49
N TYR A 144 -6.36 19.87 -7.44
CA TYR A 144 -7.27 20.17 -8.55
C TYR A 144 -7.20 19.13 -9.67
N SER A 145 -6.13 18.33 -9.71
CA SER A 145 -5.92 17.21 -10.62
C SER A 145 -5.42 15.97 -9.89
N SER A 146 -5.53 14.80 -10.53
CA SER A 146 -4.94 13.56 -10.02
C SER A 146 -3.42 13.64 -9.87
N SER A 147 -2.77 14.50 -10.66
CA SER A 147 -1.34 14.78 -10.56
C SER A 147 -1.01 15.64 -9.33
N ASP A 148 -1.91 16.53 -8.92
CA ASP A 148 -1.74 17.30 -7.67
C ASP A 148 -1.91 16.40 -6.45
N ALA A 149 -2.89 15.49 -6.51
CA ALA A 149 -3.15 14.51 -5.47
C ALA A 149 -1.91 13.66 -5.17
N TYR A 150 -1.13 13.31 -6.19
CA TYR A 150 0.14 12.60 -6.04
C TYR A 150 1.07 13.28 -5.04
N TYR A 151 1.23 14.61 -5.10
CA TYR A 151 2.13 15.33 -4.20
C TYR A 151 1.69 15.26 -2.73
N ILE A 152 0.39 15.06 -2.48
CA ILE A 152 -0.17 15.00 -1.12
C ILE A 152 0.27 13.73 -0.40
N PHE A 153 0.27 12.58 -1.08
CA PHE A 153 0.55 11.29 -0.45
C PHE A 153 1.92 10.71 -0.79
N SER A 154 2.62 11.27 -1.79
CA SER A 154 3.94 10.78 -2.21
C SER A 154 4.97 10.73 -1.09
N SER A 155 4.99 11.72 -0.19
CA SER A 155 5.89 11.71 0.98
C SER A 155 5.66 10.48 1.85
N ALA A 156 4.41 10.20 2.21
CA ALA A 156 4.07 9.05 3.05
C ALA A 156 4.45 7.72 2.39
N VAL A 157 4.25 7.60 1.06
CA VAL A 157 4.68 6.42 0.30
C VAL A 157 6.21 6.27 0.34
N GLN A 158 6.95 7.35 0.06
CA GLN A 158 8.41 7.33 0.05
C GLN A 158 8.99 7.02 1.44
N ASP A 159 8.38 7.54 2.50
CA ASP A 159 8.79 7.26 3.88
C ASP A 159 8.69 5.76 4.21
N ILE A 160 7.59 5.09 3.82
CA ILE A 160 7.43 3.65 4.04
C ILE A 160 8.40 2.83 3.18
N ILE A 161 8.63 3.22 1.92
CA ILE A 161 9.59 2.56 1.04
C ILE A 161 11.02 2.67 1.60
N ASN A 162 11.41 3.86 2.07
CA ASN A 162 12.71 4.10 2.73
C ASN A 162 12.86 3.27 4.01
N GLN A 163 11.84 3.24 4.86
CA GLN A 163 11.85 2.46 6.12
C GLN A 163 12.03 0.96 5.87
N ASN A 164 11.49 0.45 4.75
CA ASN A 164 11.61 -0.94 4.36
C ASN A 164 12.87 -1.27 3.52
N LYS A 165 13.82 -0.33 3.41
CA LYS A 165 15.07 -0.47 2.63
C LYS A 165 14.84 -0.82 1.15
N ALA A 166 13.66 -0.49 0.63
CA ALA A 166 13.38 -0.55 -0.78
C ALA A 166 13.99 0.67 -1.49
N LYS A 167 14.28 0.53 -2.78
CA LYS A 167 14.92 1.57 -3.57
C LYS A 167 13.93 2.65 -4.00
N THR A 168 14.10 3.84 -3.45
CA THR A 168 13.24 5.00 -3.74
C THR A 168 13.43 5.58 -5.15
N ASP A 169 14.65 5.49 -5.70
CA ASP A 169 14.98 5.91 -7.07
C ASP A 169 14.27 5.10 -8.15
N GLU A 170 13.86 3.88 -7.82
CA GLU A 170 13.15 2.96 -8.71
C GLU A 170 11.68 2.78 -8.30
N THR A 171 11.15 3.69 -7.47
CA THR A 171 9.76 3.64 -7.00
C THR A 171 8.85 4.45 -7.90
N GLU A 172 7.89 3.77 -8.52
CA GLU A 172 6.82 4.38 -9.32
C GLU A 172 5.53 4.36 -8.49
N VAL A 173 4.82 5.49 -8.45
CA VAL A 173 3.55 5.62 -7.73
C VAL A 173 2.53 6.26 -8.66
N LYS A 174 1.34 5.67 -8.76
CA LYS A 174 0.28 6.15 -9.64
C LYS A 174 -1.11 5.72 -9.16
N PHE A 175 -2.15 6.33 -9.70
CA PHE A 175 -3.51 5.80 -9.58
C PHE A 175 -3.77 4.71 -10.62
N THR A 176 -4.50 3.66 -10.22
CA THR A 176 -5.07 2.68 -11.15
C THR A 176 -6.39 3.19 -11.73
N GLY A 177 -6.94 2.48 -12.72
CA GLY A 177 -8.25 2.80 -13.28
C GLY A 177 -9.43 2.70 -12.28
N LEU A 178 -9.20 2.07 -11.12
CA LEU A 178 -10.18 1.99 -10.02
C LEU A 178 -9.90 3.02 -8.91
N TRP A 179 -9.05 4.01 -9.17
CA TRP A 179 -8.61 5.01 -8.17
C TRP A 179 -7.98 4.37 -6.93
N GLN A 180 -7.19 3.32 -7.14
CA GLN A 180 -6.29 2.76 -6.11
C GLN A 180 -4.90 3.35 -6.28
N ILE A 181 -4.18 3.50 -5.18
CA ILE A 181 -2.75 3.81 -5.24
C ILE A 181 -2.00 2.51 -5.57
N GLU A 182 -1.32 2.47 -6.72
CA GLU A 182 -0.35 1.43 -7.09
C GLU A 182 1.05 1.95 -6.76
N VAL A 183 1.78 1.20 -5.93
CA VAL A 183 3.20 1.43 -5.65
C VAL A 183 3.99 0.29 -6.25
N LYS A 184 4.96 0.60 -7.10
CA LYS A 184 5.91 -0.35 -7.66
C LYS A 184 7.30 0.04 -7.19
N SER A 185 8.03 -0.89 -6.59
CA SER A 185 9.40 -0.64 -6.10
C SER A 185 10.27 -1.87 -6.26
N ALA A 186 11.57 -1.70 -6.04
CA ALA A 186 12.57 -2.76 -6.13
C ALA A 186 13.35 -2.91 -4.82
N VAL A 187 13.63 -4.15 -4.44
CA VAL A 187 14.58 -4.48 -3.37
C VAL A 187 15.78 -5.21 -3.96
N LYS A 188 16.98 -4.88 -3.47
CA LYS A 188 18.21 -5.55 -3.89
C LYS A 188 18.32 -6.90 -3.16
N PHE A 189 18.36 -7.99 -3.92
CA PHE A 189 18.75 -9.30 -3.44
C PHE A 189 20.27 -9.46 -3.51
N GLU A 190 20.83 -10.09 -2.48
CA GLU A 190 22.24 -10.47 -2.43
C GLU A 190 22.32 -11.92 -1.94
N SER A 191 22.99 -12.81 -2.66
CA SER A 191 23.19 -14.20 -2.25
C SER A 191 24.15 -14.30 -1.05
N ILE A 192 24.12 -15.42 -0.35
CA ILE A 192 25.19 -15.80 0.57
C ILE A 192 26.37 -16.28 -0.25
N SER A 193 27.53 -15.67 0.00
CA SER A 193 28.77 -15.85 -0.77
C SER A 193 29.97 -15.80 0.17
N ASP A 194 30.98 -16.61 -0.11
CA ASP A 194 32.30 -16.52 0.52
C ASP A 194 33.33 -15.81 -0.40
N HIS A 195 32.87 -15.33 -1.56
CA HIS A 195 33.63 -14.66 -2.63
C HIS A 195 34.76 -15.50 -3.25
N LYS A 196 35.00 -16.72 -2.77
CA LYS A 196 36.16 -17.55 -3.14
C LYS A 196 35.74 -18.81 -3.88
N PHE A 197 34.71 -19.50 -3.37
CA PHE A 197 34.17 -20.72 -3.96
C PHE A 197 32.70 -20.56 -4.36
N ILE A 198 31.97 -19.67 -3.67
CA ILE A 198 30.58 -19.32 -3.97
C ILE A 198 30.58 -17.83 -4.35
N PRO A 199 30.35 -17.48 -5.63
CA PRO A 199 30.34 -16.09 -6.06
C PRO A 199 29.13 -15.33 -5.49
N LEU A 200 29.33 -14.04 -5.24
CA LEU A 200 28.23 -13.14 -4.89
C LEU A 200 27.35 -12.92 -6.13
N TYR A 201 26.06 -13.20 -5.97
CA TYR A 201 25.04 -12.91 -6.96
C TYR A 201 24.13 -11.82 -6.40
N THR A 202 23.91 -10.78 -7.18
CA THR A 202 23.00 -9.69 -6.82
C THR A 202 22.00 -9.47 -7.92
N ASP A 203 20.72 -9.35 -7.56
CA ASP A 203 19.65 -9.05 -8.51
C ASP A 203 18.61 -8.12 -7.87
N LYS A 204 17.72 -7.57 -8.68
CA LYS A 204 16.61 -6.72 -8.23
C LYS A 204 15.31 -7.50 -8.27
N ILE A 205 14.58 -7.44 -7.16
CA ILE A 205 13.25 -8.03 -7.05
C ILE A 205 12.23 -6.89 -7.07
N TYR A 206 11.52 -6.77 -8.19
CA TYR A 206 10.43 -5.81 -8.35
C TYR A 206 9.15 -6.36 -7.74
N GLN A 207 8.44 -5.54 -6.97
CA GLN A 207 7.11 -5.85 -6.42
C GLN A 207 6.13 -4.71 -6.68
N LYS A 208 4.84 -5.04 -6.60
CA LYS A 208 3.74 -4.10 -6.74
C LYS A 208 2.76 -4.28 -5.60
N GLY A 209 2.38 -3.17 -4.97
CA GLY A 209 1.40 -3.11 -3.91
C GLY A 209 0.24 -2.22 -4.33
N TYR A 210 -0.94 -2.52 -3.80
CA TYR A 210 -2.18 -1.82 -4.11
C TYR A 210 -2.88 -1.39 -2.84
N GLY A 211 -3.31 -0.13 -2.80
CA GLY A 211 -4.20 0.38 -1.76
C GLY A 211 -5.67 0.01 -2.04
N PRO A 212 -6.55 0.21 -1.06
CA PRO A 212 -7.99 0.16 -1.26
C PRO A 212 -8.47 1.12 -2.36
N ALA A 213 -9.58 0.76 -3.02
CA ALA A 213 -10.15 1.59 -4.08
C ALA A 213 -10.89 2.79 -3.50
N LEU A 214 -10.54 3.99 -3.97
CA LEU A 214 -11.20 5.25 -3.61
C LEU A 214 -12.01 5.75 -4.81
N THR A 215 -13.00 4.96 -5.23
CA THR A 215 -13.81 5.21 -6.44
C THR A 215 -14.48 6.58 -6.47
N TYR A 216 -14.79 7.18 -5.32
CA TYR A 216 -15.33 8.54 -5.24
C TYR A 216 -14.38 9.60 -5.83
N LEU A 217 -13.06 9.35 -5.88
CA LEU A 217 -12.10 10.26 -6.51
C LEU A 217 -12.37 10.46 -8.00
N GLY A 218 -12.97 9.47 -8.67
CA GLY A 218 -13.42 9.62 -10.05
C GLY A 218 -14.39 10.77 -10.23
N TYR A 219 -15.27 11.00 -9.26
CA TYR A 219 -16.26 12.09 -9.27
C TYR A 219 -15.63 13.44 -8.90
N VAL A 220 -14.51 13.43 -8.17
CA VAL A 220 -13.74 14.64 -7.88
C VAL A 220 -13.04 15.14 -9.14
N TYR A 221 -12.43 14.25 -9.92
CA TYR A 221 -11.61 14.62 -11.08
C TYR A 221 -12.32 14.53 -12.44
N SER A 222 -13.58 14.08 -12.47
CA SER A 222 -14.44 14.15 -13.66
C SER A 222 -14.96 15.55 -13.97
#